data_AF-A0A3Q2I063-F1
#
_entry.id   AF-A0A3Q2I063-F1
#
_cell.length_a   1.000
_cell.length_b   1.000
_cell.length_c   1.000
_cell.angle_alpha   90.00
_cell.angle_beta   90.00
_cell.angle_gamma   90.00
#
_symmetry.space_group_name_H-M   'P 1'
#
loop_
_entity.id
_entity.type
_entity.pdbx_description
1 polymer ?
#
loop_
_entity_poly.entity_id
_entity_poly.type
_entity_poly.pdbx_seq_one_letter_code
_entity_poly.pdbx_strand_id
1 'polypeptide(L)'
;MSLVVKEPFLVPENGDHIMLTLTSLMLSKGLSTWQALGDDELLMKTMSLIFADNQCVFPFDYSGKRYFDCTKDGSLYSWCSLTTSYSGRWRYCTDTDFAKCVFPFIYNGQKFYKCTTAGSLLWNYWCSVTADYDRDGAWRYC
;
A
#
# COMPACT_ATOMS: atom_id res chain seq x y z
N MET A 1 -40.25 6.34 -4.40
CA MET A 1 -39.16 6.63 -5.36
C MET A 1 -38.52 7.94 -4.93
N SER A 2 -37.81 7.96 -3.80
CA SER A 2 -36.39 7.57 -3.66
C SER A 2 -35.48 8.43 -4.51
N LEU A 3 -35.02 9.55 -3.94
CA LEU A 3 -33.63 10.02 -4.02
C LEU A 3 -33.38 10.81 -2.73
N VAL A 4 -32.68 10.20 -1.76
CA VAL A 4 -32.04 10.97 -0.68
C VAL A 4 -30.67 11.32 -1.19
N VAL A 5 -30.47 12.61 -1.46
CA VAL A 5 -29.17 13.22 -1.71
C VAL A 5 -28.39 13.18 -0.39
N LYS A 6 -27.19 12.62 -0.41
CA LYS A 6 -26.22 12.82 0.66
C LYS A 6 -24.82 12.96 0.08
N GLU A 7 -24.48 14.20 -0.23
CA GLU A 7 -23.10 14.68 -0.36
C GLU A 7 -22.76 15.51 0.90
N PRO A 8 -21.49 15.88 1.15
CA PRO A 8 -20.26 15.11 0.94
C PRO A 8 -19.50 15.04 2.27
N PHE A 9 -18.99 13.86 2.65
CA PHE A 9 -18.01 13.81 3.73
C PHE A 9 -16.69 14.35 3.19
N LEU A 10 -16.17 15.39 3.83
CA LEU A 10 -14.83 15.92 3.59
C LEU A 10 -13.82 14.78 3.79
N VAL A 11 -13.26 14.31 2.68
CA VAL A 11 -12.03 13.50 2.69
C VAL A 11 -10.88 14.50 2.86
N PRO A 12 -9.99 14.36 3.86
CA PRO A 12 -8.80 15.21 3.92
C PRO A 12 -7.92 14.93 2.69
N GLU A 13 -7.71 15.95 1.87
CA GLU A 13 -6.71 15.92 0.81
C GLU A 13 -5.32 15.90 1.45
N ASN A 14 -4.67 14.75 1.41
CA ASN A 14 -3.28 14.54 1.81
C ASN A 14 -2.96 14.82 3.30
N GLY A 15 -2.07 14.01 3.86
CA GLY A 15 -1.82 14.01 5.30
C GLY A 15 -1.21 15.30 5.82
N ASP A 16 -1.70 15.80 6.96
CA ASP A 16 -1.03 16.91 7.67
C ASP A 16 -1.16 16.88 9.21
N HIS A 17 -1.50 15.74 9.82
CA HIS A 17 -1.20 15.56 11.25
C HIS A 17 0.31 15.39 11.51
N ILE A 18 1.06 14.97 10.49
CA ILE A 18 2.49 14.66 10.60
C ILE A 18 3.30 15.96 10.57
N MET A 19 2.97 16.92 9.70
CA MET A 19 3.59 18.25 9.71
C MET A 19 3.28 19.03 10.98
N LEU A 20 2.08 18.87 11.57
CA LEU A 20 1.72 19.50 12.85
C LEU A 20 2.48 18.90 14.05
N THR A 21 2.66 17.57 14.07
CA THR A 21 3.45 16.91 15.12
C THR A 21 4.95 17.20 14.98
N LEU A 22 5.45 17.25 13.74
CA LEU A 22 6.82 17.64 13.47
C LEU A 22 7.08 19.10 13.80
N THR A 23 6.19 20.05 13.45
CA THR A 23 6.35 21.47 13.87
C THR A 23 6.35 21.61 15.38
N SER A 24 5.49 20.90 16.11
CA SER A 24 5.49 20.87 17.58
C SER A 24 6.79 20.30 18.16
N LEU A 25 7.32 19.21 17.58
CA LEU A 25 8.62 18.64 17.97
C LEU A 25 9.77 19.60 17.67
N MET A 26 9.75 20.28 16.51
CA MET A 26 10.74 21.27 16.10
C MET A 26 10.76 22.49 17.04
N LEU A 27 9.58 22.96 17.46
CA LEU A 27 9.41 23.99 18.49
C LEU A 27 9.96 23.54 19.85
N SER A 28 9.71 22.29 20.26
CA SER A 28 10.22 21.75 21.53
C SER A 28 11.74 21.57 21.54
N LYS A 29 12.36 21.35 20.38
CA LYS A 29 13.81 21.18 20.21
C LYS A 29 14.54 22.44 19.73
N GLY A 30 13.82 23.54 19.47
CA GLY A 30 14.39 24.82 19.04
C GLY A 30 14.99 24.83 17.63
N LEU A 31 14.55 23.94 16.73
CA LEU A 31 15.05 23.86 15.35
C LEU A 31 14.24 24.75 14.40
N SER A 32 14.93 25.48 13.54
CA SER A 32 14.34 26.48 12.65
C SER A 32 14.13 26.01 11.20
N THR A 33 14.80 24.93 10.75
CA THR A 33 14.64 24.37 9.39
C THR A 33 14.85 22.86 9.36
N TRP A 34 14.29 22.17 8.34
CA TRP A 34 14.43 20.73 8.13
C TRP A 34 15.87 20.29 7.78
N GLN A 35 16.71 21.19 7.25
CA GLN A 35 18.11 20.90 6.91
C GLN A 35 19.00 20.65 8.15
N ALA A 36 18.57 21.06 9.34
CA ALA A 36 19.30 20.79 10.59
C ALA A 36 19.03 19.39 11.18
N LEU A 37 18.11 18.60 10.61
CA LEU A 37 17.73 17.26 11.07
C LEU A 37 18.47 16.12 10.36
N GLY A 38 19.38 16.42 9.43
CA GLY A 38 20.03 15.44 8.55
C GLY A 38 20.96 14.43 9.23
N ASP A 39 21.26 14.57 10.53
CA ASP A 39 22.30 13.78 11.23
C ASP A 39 21.79 12.99 12.47
N ASP A 40 20.49 13.00 12.80
CA ASP A 40 19.94 12.25 13.95
C ASP A 40 19.30 10.92 13.54
N GLU A 41 20.06 9.82 13.68
CA GLU A 41 19.64 8.44 13.38
C GLU A 41 18.37 8.01 14.16
N LEU A 42 18.20 8.51 15.39
CA LEU A 42 17.06 8.17 16.24
C LEU A 42 15.78 8.84 15.75
N LEU A 43 15.87 10.05 15.20
CA LEU A 43 14.74 10.75 14.60
C LEU A 43 14.28 10.06 13.31
N MET A 44 15.19 9.60 12.46
CA MET A 44 14.84 8.83 11.25
C MET A 44 14.25 7.45 11.60
N LYS A 45 14.74 6.78 12.65
CA LYS A 45 14.14 5.56 13.19
C LYS A 45 12.75 5.80 13.80
N THR A 46 12.59 6.87 14.58
CA THR A 46 11.31 7.22 15.21
C THR A 46 10.27 7.62 14.16
N MET A 47 10.66 8.40 13.16
CA MET A 47 9.85 8.69 11.99
C MET A 47 9.48 7.40 11.25
N SER A 48 10.44 6.52 10.94
CA SER A 48 10.16 5.24 10.28
C SER A 48 9.19 4.36 11.06
N LEU A 49 9.26 4.35 12.39
CA LEU A 49 8.33 3.62 13.25
C LEU A 49 6.92 4.24 13.22
N ILE A 50 6.81 5.57 13.18
CA ILE A 50 5.53 6.29 13.05
C ILE A 50 4.91 6.12 11.65
N PHE A 51 5.73 6.02 10.59
CA PHE A 51 5.27 5.84 9.21
C PHE A 51 4.92 4.39 8.85
N ALA A 52 5.43 3.40 9.59
CA ALA A 52 5.15 1.98 9.34
C ALA A 52 3.67 1.64 9.54
N ASP A 53 2.98 2.33 10.45
CA ASP A 53 1.58 2.10 10.79
C ASP A 53 0.57 2.55 9.72
N ASN A 54 1.04 3.25 8.67
CA ASN A 54 0.21 3.79 7.59
C ASN A 54 0.54 3.19 6.20
N GLN A 55 1.26 2.06 6.16
CA GLN A 55 1.54 1.36 4.92
C GLN A 55 0.54 0.24 4.65
N CYS A 56 0.27 0.00 3.37
CA CYS A 56 -0.51 -1.15 2.93
C CYS A 56 0.16 -2.45 3.38
N VAL A 57 -0.63 -3.35 3.96
CA VAL A 57 -0.17 -4.69 4.32
C VAL A 57 -0.69 -5.67 3.28
N PHE A 58 0.21 -6.45 2.69
CA PHE A 58 -0.14 -7.54 1.78
C PHE A 58 0.44 -8.87 2.29
N PRO A 59 -0.35 -9.97 2.24
CA PRO A 59 -1.77 -9.99 1.93
C PRO A 59 -2.64 -9.41 3.06
N PHE A 60 -3.86 -8.98 2.73
CA PHE A 60 -4.89 -8.63 3.72
C PHE A 60 -6.24 -9.28 3.43
N ASP A 61 -6.99 -9.57 4.48
CA ASP A 61 -8.30 -10.23 4.43
C ASP A 61 -9.41 -9.20 4.62
N TYR A 62 -10.33 -9.11 3.64
CA TYR A 62 -11.50 -8.23 3.67
C TYR A 62 -12.71 -8.91 3.03
N SER A 63 -13.87 -8.84 3.69
CA SER A 63 -15.13 -9.42 3.21
C SER A 63 -15.03 -10.91 2.78
N GLY A 64 -14.21 -11.69 3.50
CA GLY A 64 -13.98 -13.11 3.21
C GLY A 64 -13.06 -13.39 2.02
N LYS A 65 -12.43 -12.37 1.43
CA LYS A 65 -11.46 -12.49 0.35
C LYS A 65 -10.08 -12.04 0.82
N ARG A 66 -9.03 -12.65 0.27
CA ARG A 66 -7.64 -12.27 0.50
C ARG A 66 -7.11 -11.48 -0.69
N TYR A 67 -6.56 -10.30 -0.42
CA TYR A 67 -6.00 -9.40 -1.43
C TYR A 67 -4.49 -9.32 -1.29
N PHE A 68 -3.82 -9.35 -2.43
CA PHE A 68 -2.36 -9.21 -2.54
C PHE A 68 -1.96 -7.89 -3.21
N ASP A 69 -2.93 -7.04 -3.55
CA ASP A 69 -2.77 -5.73 -4.16
C ASP A 69 -3.92 -4.82 -3.72
N CYS A 70 -3.84 -3.54 -4.05
CA CYS A 70 -4.91 -2.58 -3.86
C CYS A 70 -6.20 -3.05 -4.56
N THR A 71 -7.33 -2.89 -3.89
CA THR A 71 -8.64 -3.37 -4.35
C THR A 71 -9.63 -2.22 -4.51
N LYS A 72 -10.62 -2.41 -5.39
CA LYS A 72 -11.82 -1.55 -5.49
C LYS A 72 -13.06 -2.19 -4.85
N ASP A 73 -12.90 -3.30 -4.12
CA ASP A 73 -14.04 -3.96 -3.50
C ASP A 73 -14.72 -3.03 -2.48
N GLY A 74 -16.02 -2.79 -2.66
CA GLY A 74 -16.80 -1.86 -1.86
C GLY A 74 -16.42 -0.38 -1.96
N SER A 75 -15.62 0.04 -2.95
CA SER A 75 -15.13 1.43 -3.10
C SER A 75 -15.04 1.85 -4.57
N LEU A 76 -15.21 3.14 -4.84
CA LEU A 76 -14.95 3.72 -6.16
C LEU A 76 -13.45 3.86 -6.46
N TYR A 77 -12.63 4.02 -5.43
CA TYR A 77 -11.18 4.20 -5.52
C TYR A 77 -10.43 2.99 -4.97
N SER A 78 -9.25 2.71 -5.54
CA SER A 78 -8.39 1.63 -5.08
C SER A 78 -7.89 1.90 -3.67
N TRP A 79 -7.97 0.91 -2.80
CA TRP A 79 -7.60 1.01 -1.38
C TRP A 79 -6.92 -0.26 -0.88
N CYS A 80 -6.25 -0.15 0.26
CA CYS A 80 -5.59 -1.27 0.93
C CYS A 80 -5.86 -1.23 2.43
N SER A 81 -5.79 -2.39 3.09
CA SER A 81 -5.78 -2.42 4.56
C SER A 81 -4.40 -2.14 5.11
N LEU A 82 -4.37 -1.53 6.30
CA LEU A 82 -3.15 -1.32 7.09
C LEU A 82 -2.89 -2.49 8.06
N THR A 83 -3.72 -3.54 7.98
CA THR A 83 -3.72 -4.70 8.87
C THR A 83 -3.96 -5.96 8.06
N THR A 84 -3.30 -7.07 8.40
CA THR A 84 -3.51 -8.36 7.72
C THR A 84 -4.97 -8.84 7.82
N SER A 85 -5.60 -8.73 8.98
CA SER A 85 -7.04 -9.00 9.15
C SER A 85 -7.75 -7.67 9.32
N TYR A 86 -8.61 -7.29 8.36
CA TYR A 86 -9.22 -5.97 8.33
C TYR A 86 -9.89 -5.59 9.65
N SER A 87 -9.34 -4.59 10.33
CA SER A 87 -9.83 -4.09 11.62
C SER A 87 -10.45 -2.69 11.50
N GLY A 88 -10.89 -2.30 10.31
CA GLY A 88 -11.36 -0.94 10.02
C GLY A 88 -10.26 0.07 9.70
N ARG A 89 -8.99 -0.33 9.72
CA ARG A 89 -7.85 0.52 9.32
C ARG A 89 -7.49 0.29 7.85
N TRP A 90 -7.62 1.34 7.05
CA TRP A 90 -7.39 1.32 5.61
C TRP A 90 -7.07 2.72 5.08
N ARG A 91 -6.55 2.79 3.85
CA ARG A 91 -6.42 4.05 3.10
C ARG A 91 -6.53 3.83 1.60
N TYR A 92 -6.77 4.91 0.86
CA TYR A 92 -6.66 4.89 -0.59
C TYR A 92 -5.21 4.69 -1.02
N CYS A 93 -5.03 3.92 -2.08
CA CYS A 93 -3.72 3.65 -2.65
C CYS A 93 -3.26 4.81 -3.52
N THR A 94 -1.96 5.04 -3.51
CA THR A 94 -1.20 5.84 -4.47
C THR A 94 -0.40 4.91 -5.39
N ASP A 95 0.27 5.47 -6.40
CA ASP A 95 1.03 4.69 -7.39
C ASP A 95 2.13 3.80 -6.77
N THR A 96 2.63 4.15 -5.57
CA THR A 96 3.68 3.40 -4.88
C THR A 96 3.17 2.20 -4.08
N ASP A 97 1.86 2.14 -3.85
CA ASP A 97 1.24 1.15 -2.97
C ASP A 97 0.90 -0.15 -3.68
N PHE A 98 0.82 -0.12 -5.01
CA PHE A 98 0.49 -1.31 -5.77
C PHE A 98 1.58 -2.36 -5.63
N ALA A 99 1.13 -3.61 -5.47
CA ALA A 99 2.01 -4.74 -5.23
C ALA A 99 3.01 -4.89 -6.37
N LYS A 100 4.28 -5.08 -6.00
CA LYS A 100 5.38 -5.20 -6.96
C LYS A 100 5.60 -6.65 -7.36
N CYS A 101 6.22 -6.86 -8.52
CA CYS A 101 6.65 -8.19 -8.91
C CYS A 101 7.58 -8.78 -7.83
N VAL A 102 7.33 -10.04 -7.46
CA VAL A 102 8.20 -10.81 -6.58
C VAL A 102 9.02 -11.77 -7.44
N PHE A 103 10.34 -11.72 -7.30
CA PHE A 103 11.25 -12.63 -8.00
C PHE A 103 12.16 -13.36 -7.00
N PRO A 104 12.40 -14.67 -7.19
CA PRO A 104 11.71 -15.53 -8.13
C PRO A 104 10.27 -15.84 -7.69
N PHE A 105 9.37 -16.11 -8.65
CA PHE A 105 8.04 -16.64 -8.38
C PHE A 105 7.83 -18.00 -9.05
N ILE A 106 6.96 -18.84 -8.46
CA ILE A 106 6.60 -20.15 -8.99
C ILE A 106 5.32 -20.05 -9.82
N TYR A 107 5.35 -20.53 -11.06
CA TYR A 107 4.18 -20.72 -11.92
C TYR A 107 4.27 -22.06 -12.65
N ASN A 108 3.21 -22.86 -12.60
CA ASN A 108 3.11 -24.22 -13.10
C ASN A 108 4.32 -25.09 -12.69
N GLY A 109 4.72 -24.99 -11.42
CA GLY A 109 5.88 -25.69 -10.84
C GLY A 109 7.26 -25.18 -11.28
N GLN A 110 7.34 -24.12 -12.08
CA GLN A 110 8.60 -23.56 -12.59
C GLN A 110 8.92 -22.20 -11.95
N LYS A 111 10.21 -21.93 -11.70
CA LYS A 111 10.67 -20.64 -11.16
C LYS A 111 10.94 -19.64 -12.28
N PHE A 112 10.35 -18.45 -12.16
CA PHE A 112 10.57 -17.32 -13.05
C PHE A 112 11.32 -16.19 -12.32
N TYR A 113 12.37 -15.68 -12.95
CA TYR A 113 13.24 -14.61 -12.40
C TYR A 113 13.02 -13.26 -13.08
N LYS A 114 12.11 -13.20 -14.05
CA LYS A 114 11.71 -12.02 -14.82
C LYS A 114 10.28 -12.19 -15.28
N CYS A 115 9.70 -11.13 -15.81
CA CYS A 115 8.38 -11.18 -16.43
C CYS A 115 8.34 -12.25 -17.53
N THR A 116 7.21 -12.94 -17.63
CA THR A 116 7.01 -14.05 -18.57
C THR A 116 5.73 -13.83 -19.37
N THR A 117 5.68 -14.42 -20.56
CA THR A 117 4.45 -14.53 -21.37
C THR A 117 3.81 -15.92 -21.22
N ALA A 118 4.40 -16.81 -20.43
CA ALA A 118 3.88 -18.16 -20.20
C ALA A 118 2.44 -18.10 -19.68
N GLY A 119 1.53 -18.84 -20.31
CA GLY A 119 0.10 -18.84 -19.97
C GLY A 119 -0.69 -17.61 -20.43
N SER A 120 -0.05 -16.61 -21.04
CA SER A 120 -0.71 -15.41 -21.56
C SER A 120 -1.29 -15.66 -22.96
N LEU A 121 -2.60 -15.45 -23.14
CA LEU A 121 -3.28 -15.61 -24.44
C LEU A 121 -2.88 -14.55 -25.47
N LEU A 122 -2.50 -13.36 -25.00
CA LEU A 122 -2.21 -12.18 -25.84
C LEU A 122 -0.73 -11.80 -25.82
N TRP A 123 0.17 -12.70 -25.41
CA TRP A 123 1.63 -12.44 -25.33
C TRP A 123 2.02 -11.26 -24.42
N ASN A 124 1.12 -10.82 -23.54
CA ASN A 124 1.45 -9.78 -22.56
C ASN A 124 2.36 -10.34 -21.49
N TYR A 125 3.41 -9.60 -21.16
CA TYR A 125 4.33 -9.94 -20.08
C TYR A 125 3.66 -9.70 -18.73
N TRP A 126 3.81 -10.66 -17.83
CA TRP A 126 3.29 -10.58 -16.48
C TRP A 126 4.27 -11.14 -15.46
N CYS A 127 4.05 -10.81 -14.20
CA CYS A 127 4.80 -11.34 -13.07
C CYS A 127 3.84 -11.65 -11.91
N SER A 128 4.21 -12.59 -11.05
CA SER A 128 3.50 -12.74 -9.79
C SER A 128 3.88 -11.62 -8.82
N VAL A 129 2.92 -11.21 -7.99
CA VAL A 129 3.16 -10.33 -6.84
C VAL A 129 3.38 -11.13 -5.55
N THR A 130 3.54 -12.45 -5.66
CA THR A 130 3.81 -13.39 -4.57
C THR A 130 4.93 -14.34 -4.97
N ALA A 131 5.50 -15.05 -4.00
CA ALA A 131 6.51 -16.07 -4.29
C ALA A 131 5.93 -17.33 -4.97
N ASP A 132 4.63 -17.58 -4.80
CA ASP A 132 3.95 -18.80 -5.26
C ASP A 132 2.63 -18.44 -5.94
N TYR A 133 2.67 -18.23 -7.25
CA TYR A 133 1.48 -17.94 -8.04
C TYR A 133 0.54 -19.14 -8.09
N ASP A 134 1.06 -20.37 -8.10
CA ASP A 134 0.23 -21.57 -8.20
C ASP A 134 -0.72 -21.70 -7.01
N ARG A 135 -0.27 -21.24 -5.83
CA ARG A 135 -1.10 -21.13 -4.63
C ARG A 135 -1.97 -19.88 -4.61
N ASP A 136 -1.38 -18.71 -4.85
CA ASP A 136 -2.01 -17.42 -4.52
C ASP A 136 -2.80 -16.81 -5.69
N GLY A 137 -2.48 -17.19 -6.93
CA GLY A 137 -3.11 -16.68 -8.15
C GLY A 137 -2.94 -15.17 -8.38
N ALA A 138 -2.04 -14.51 -7.64
CA ALA A 138 -1.88 -13.08 -7.64
C ALA A 138 -0.77 -12.63 -8.60
N TRP A 139 -1.11 -11.71 -9.51
CA TRP A 139 -0.23 -11.25 -10.57
C TRP A 139 -0.54 -9.82 -11.00
N ARG A 140 0.39 -9.25 -11.77
CA ARG A 140 0.19 -8.00 -12.50
C ARG A 140 0.91 -8.03 -13.85
N TYR A 141 0.50 -7.13 -14.73
CA TYR A 141 1.28 -6.86 -15.93
C TYR A 141 2.62 -6.22 -15.57
N CYS A 142 3.61 -6.60 -16.36
CA CYS A 142 4.79 -5.80 -16.60
C CYS A 142 4.49 -4.90 -17.82
#